data_AF-A0AAQ4EYY7-F1
#
_entry.id   AF-A0AAQ4EYY7-F1
#
_cell.length_a   1.000
_cell.length_b   1.000
_cell.length_c   1.000
_cell.angle_alpha   90.00
_cell.angle_beta   90.00
_cell.angle_gamma   90.00
#
_symmetry.space_group_name_H-M   'P 1'
#
loop_
_entity.id
_entity.type
_entity.pdbx_description
1 polymer ?
#
loop_
_entity_poly.entity_id
_entity_poly.type
_entity_poly.pdbx_seq_one_letter_code
_entity_poly.pdbx_strand_id
1 'polypeptide(L)'
;MSATAFYEPLPVTSFMCKLLCEARREMSAGDFRHLRDFHNVCLNKELKGLREPAKKPFFNMEDGSCCSVADYFHKRYGCLPYTNLPCIQTGSETHQVYLPLEVCETVAGQHCKKKLDENQTSEMIKRTAQPPAKLYNEIRKSVRDLVSSSEQCLREFGIKINTAPTMLKGRVLDQPSLVFENNSVGKPRDGTWELRGRHFYKPATLTRWTLLNLSRFAQRDSLDNLVKMFIRVGQELGMRIQQPLDMTTTNANRTPMRNILLEEQRKTASLEMVIIVLAKNINYAQIKQIAETEIGLRAQSVIDNNVIKKCNPRSSPTSARRSTPSWAAPTPACWPRKSRTSS
;
A
#
# COMPACT_ATOMS: atom_id res chain seq x y z
N MET A 1 17.75 -15.13 -6.83
CA MET A 1 17.76 -14.74 -5.41
C MET A 1 16.48 -13.97 -5.11
N SER A 2 15.86 -14.22 -3.96
CA SER A 2 14.74 -13.44 -3.45
C SER A 2 15.18 -12.69 -2.19
N ALA A 3 14.44 -11.65 -1.82
CA ALA A 3 14.68 -10.90 -0.60
C ALA A 3 13.38 -10.81 0.19
N THR A 4 13.48 -10.92 1.51
CA THR A 4 12.35 -10.78 2.43
C THR A 4 12.82 -10.15 3.74
N ALA A 5 11.89 -9.54 4.46
CA ALA A 5 12.17 -8.92 5.75
C ALA A 5 12.23 -9.95 6.88
N PHE A 6 13.20 -9.78 7.78
CA PHE A 6 13.36 -10.53 9.02
C PHE A 6 13.48 -9.55 10.18
N TYR A 7 13.05 -9.96 11.37
CA TYR A 7 13.35 -9.23 12.58
C TYR A 7 14.85 -9.32 12.86
N GLU A 8 15.45 -8.19 13.20
CA GLU A 8 16.84 -8.12 13.61
C GLU A 8 17.00 -8.78 15.00
N PRO A 9 18.09 -9.52 15.26
CA PRO A 9 18.40 -10.03 16.59
C PRO A 9 18.97 -8.91 17.46
N LEU A 10 18.21 -8.50 18.47
CA LEU A 10 18.58 -7.41 19.36
C LEU A 10 17.84 -7.48 20.71
N PRO A 11 18.38 -6.86 21.77
CA PRO A 11 17.72 -6.82 23.07
C PRO A 11 16.30 -6.28 22.95
N VAL A 12 15.33 -6.92 23.62
CA VAL A 12 13.91 -6.55 23.50
C VAL A 12 13.65 -5.10 23.91
N THR A 13 14.45 -4.55 24.82
CA THR A 13 14.44 -3.12 25.16
C THR A 13 14.80 -2.23 23.97
N SER A 14 15.82 -2.58 23.18
CA SER A 14 16.18 -1.88 21.93
C SER A 14 15.10 -2.07 20.86
N PHE A 15 14.47 -3.25 20.80
CA PHE A 15 13.38 -3.55 19.86
C PHE A 15 12.17 -2.67 20.14
N MET A 16 11.81 -2.58 21.42
CA MET A 16 10.78 -1.70 21.92
C MET A 16 11.06 -0.24 21.53
N CYS A 17 12.29 0.24 21.73
CA CYS A 17 12.67 1.60 21.34
C CYS A 17 12.46 1.83 19.84
N LYS A 18 12.91 0.91 18.97
CA LYS A 18 12.71 1.03 17.51
C LYS A 18 11.23 1.01 17.12
N LEU A 19 10.43 0.16 17.77
CA LEU A 19 9.00 0.01 17.47
C LEU A 19 8.18 1.22 17.92
N LEU A 20 8.49 1.78 19.09
CA LEU A 20 7.75 2.88 19.71
C LEU A 20 8.30 4.26 19.34
N CYS A 21 9.45 4.33 18.68
CA CYS A 21 10.04 5.58 18.22
C CYS A 21 9.10 6.28 17.24
N GLU A 22 8.53 7.40 17.64
CA GLU A 22 7.98 8.38 16.70
C GLU A 22 9.17 9.08 16.02
N ALA A 23 9.10 9.26 14.70
CA ALA A 23 10.21 9.54 13.78
C ALA A 23 11.10 10.81 14.03
N ARG A 24 11.07 11.41 15.23
CA ARG A 24 11.70 12.70 15.55
C ARG A 24 12.89 12.60 16.51
N ARG A 25 13.13 11.49 17.21
CA ARG A 25 14.28 11.35 18.14
C ARG A 25 14.58 9.88 18.46
N GLU A 26 15.85 9.49 18.51
CA GLU A 26 16.26 8.19 19.04
C GLU A 26 15.85 8.06 20.51
N MET A 27 15.10 7.00 20.81
CA MET A 27 14.62 6.72 22.17
C MET A 27 15.47 5.65 22.84
N SER A 28 15.70 5.82 24.12
CA SER A 28 16.32 4.84 25.02
C SER A 28 15.27 4.14 25.87
N ALA A 29 15.59 2.99 26.45
CA ALA A 29 14.67 2.29 27.34
C ALA A 29 14.30 3.12 28.58
N GLY A 30 15.21 4.01 29.02
CA GLY A 30 14.98 4.94 30.13
C GLY A 30 13.93 6.02 29.84
N ASP A 31 13.64 6.31 28.57
CA ASP A 31 12.57 7.25 28.19
C ASP A 31 11.17 6.67 28.48
N PHE A 32 11.07 5.34 28.66
CA PHE A 32 9.83 4.63 28.93
C PHE A 32 9.67 4.28 30.42
N ARG A 33 9.62 5.29 31.29
CA ARG A 33 9.36 5.06 32.74
C ARG A 33 8.06 4.27 32.99
N HIS A 34 7.04 4.55 32.17
CA HIS A 34 5.78 3.81 32.11
C HIS A 34 5.32 3.71 30.65
N LEU A 35 4.82 2.53 30.26
CA LEU A 35 4.18 2.36 28.96
C LEU A 35 2.72 2.80 29.03
N ARG A 36 2.34 3.71 28.13
CA ARG A 36 0.93 4.10 27.90
C ARG A 36 0.17 2.92 27.27
N ASP A 37 -1.15 2.90 27.39
CA ASP A 37 -1.98 1.79 26.87
C ASP A 37 -1.70 1.47 25.41
N PHE A 38 -1.55 2.49 24.56
CA PHE A 38 -1.24 2.27 23.15
C PHE A 38 0.16 1.67 22.92
N HIS A 39 1.16 2.00 23.76
CA HIS A 39 2.48 1.38 23.69
C HIS A 39 2.39 -0.12 24.04
N ASN A 40 1.62 -0.46 25.08
CA ASN A 40 1.37 -1.86 25.47
C ASN A 40 0.67 -2.63 24.35
N VAL A 41 -0.36 -2.03 23.72
CA VAL A 41 -1.04 -2.64 22.58
C VAL A 41 -0.08 -2.85 21.40
N CYS A 42 0.78 -1.88 21.11
CA CYS A 42 1.75 -1.98 20.02
C CYS A 42 2.76 -3.11 20.28
N LEU A 43 3.42 -3.11 21.45
CA LEU A 43 4.39 -4.14 21.79
C LEU A 43 3.76 -5.53 21.90
N ASN A 44 2.56 -5.64 22.45
CA ASN A 44 1.91 -6.94 22.63
C ASN A 44 1.47 -7.56 21.29
N LYS A 45 1.26 -6.73 20.25
CA LYS A 45 1.08 -7.24 18.88
C LYS A 45 2.35 -7.88 18.33
N GLU A 46 3.54 -7.42 18.76
CA GLU A 46 4.83 -7.96 18.29
C GLU A 46 5.32 -9.13 19.14
N LEU A 47 5.46 -8.93 20.46
CA LEU A 47 6.11 -9.88 21.38
C LEU A 47 5.14 -10.94 21.93
N LYS A 48 3.83 -10.65 21.93
CA LYS A 48 2.76 -11.42 22.57
C LYS A 48 2.99 -11.66 24.07
N GLY A 49 1.92 -11.94 24.80
CA GLY A 49 2.01 -12.31 26.22
C GLY A 49 2.53 -11.20 27.13
N LEU A 50 2.50 -9.92 26.74
CA LEU A 50 2.88 -8.85 27.67
C LEU A 50 1.85 -8.74 28.80
N ARG A 51 2.36 -8.69 30.03
CA ARG A 51 1.59 -8.66 31.28
C ARG A 51 2.09 -7.58 32.21
N GLU A 52 1.69 -7.65 33.48
CA GLU A 52 2.00 -6.63 34.48
C GLU A 52 3.51 -6.37 34.66
N PRO A 53 3.88 -5.18 35.19
CA PRO A 53 5.26 -4.84 35.50
C PRO A 53 5.93 -5.83 36.44
N ALA A 54 7.26 -6.00 36.34
CA ALA A 54 8.02 -6.98 37.14
C ALA A 54 7.82 -6.90 38.67
N LYS A 55 7.37 -5.75 39.19
CA LYS A 55 7.04 -5.55 40.62
C LYS A 55 5.72 -6.18 41.08
N LYS A 56 4.81 -6.49 40.17
CA LYS A 56 3.44 -6.94 40.51
C LYS A 56 3.23 -8.46 40.53
N PRO A 57 3.70 -9.25 39.55
CA PRO A 57 3.46 -10.68 39.57
C PRO A 57 4.32 -11.31 40.67
N PHE A 58 3.64 -11.92 41.63
CA PHE A 58 4.24 -12.75 42.68
C PHE A 58 4.14 -14.22 42.28
N PHE A 59 5.18 -14.98 42.57
CA PHE A 59 5.19 -16.42 42.35
C PHE A 59 5.83 -17.14 43.54
N ASN A 60 5.39 -18.38 43.74
CA ASN A 60 5.90 -19.23 44.80
C ASN A 60 7.19 -19.89 44.32
N MET A 61 8.21 -19.78 45.16
CA MET A 61 9.52 -20.40 44.98
C MET A 61 9.48 -21.84 45.51
N GLU A 62 10.45 -22.66 45.10
CA GLU A 62 10.56 -24.06 45.55
C GLU A 62 10.76 -24.19 47.07
N ASP A 63 11.28 -23.15 47.72
CA ASP A 63 11.47 -23.06 49.17
C ASP A 63 10.20 -22.64 49.94
N GLY A 64 9.06 -22.48 49.24
CA GLY A 64 7.78 -22.06 49.82
C GLY A 64 7.65 -20.55 50.06
N SER A 65 8.68 -19.76 49.74
CA SER A 65 8.61 -18.30 49.82
C SER A 65 7.89 -17.70 48.60
N CYS A 66 7.25 -16.54 48.78
CA CYS A 66 6.59 -15.81 47.70
C CYS A 66 7.38 -14.53 47.42
N CYS A 67 7.75 -14.28 46.16
CA CYS A 67 8.48 -13.09 45.77
C CYS A 67 8.04 -12.55 44.41
N SER A 68 8.24 -11.25 44.19
CA SER A 68 7.98 -10.65 42.89
C SER A 68 9.08 -11.01 41.88
N VAL A 69 8.80 -10.88 40.59
CA VAL A 69 9.82 -11.06 39.53
C VAL A 69 11.00 -10.11 39.76
N ALA A 70 10.75 -8.86 40.13
CA ALA A 70 11.82 -7.90 40.45
C ALA A 70 12.69 -8.36 41.62
N ASP A 71 12.08 -8.86 42.72
CA ASP A 71 12.81 -9.33 43.91
C ASP A 71 13.62 -10.59 43.64
N TYR A 72 13.05 -11.52 42.87
CA TYR A 72 13.74 -12.74 42.45
C TYR A 72 15.00 -12.42 41.65
N PHE A 73 14.88 -11.57 40.62
CA PHE A 73 16.02 -11.16 39.82
C PHE A 73 17.04 -10.39 40.67
N HIS A 74 16.60 -9.49 41.54
CA HIS A 74 17.49 -8.75 42.44
C HIS A 74 18.33 -9.67 43.33
N LYS A 75 17.72 -10.68 43.94
CA LYS A 75 18.40 -11.64 44.83
C LYS A 75 19.32 -12.61 44.08
N ARG A 76 18.93 -13.07 42.88
CA ARG A 76 19.60 -14.18 42.18
C ARG A 76 20.59 -13.72 41.09
N TYR A 77 20.29 -12.63 40.40
CA TYR A 77 21.00 -12.20 39.18
C TYR A 77 21.42 -10.72 39.19
N GLY A 78 20.86 -9.89 40.07
CA GLY A 78 21.13 -8.45 40.18
C GLY A 78 19.92 -7.55 39.89
N CYS A 79 20.09 -6.25 40.13
CA CYS A 79 19.00 -5.28 40.01
C CYS A 79 18.59 -5.03 38.55
N LEU A 80 17.28 -5.03 38.28
CA LEU A 80 16.71 -4.67 36.99
C LEU A 80 16.56 -3.14 36.88
N PRO A 81 17.18 -2.46 35.89
CA PRO A 81 17.04 -1.02 35.73
C PRO A 81 15.60 -0.55 35.41
N TYR A 82 14.76 -1.38 34.77
CA TYR A 82 13.43 -0.97 34.29
C TYR A 82 12.28 -1.81 34.87
N THR A 83 12.28 -2.02 36.20
CA THR A 83 11.25 -2.77 36.96
C THR A 83 9.78 -2.34 36.74
N ASN A 84 9.53 -1.14 36.21
CA ASN A 84 8.18 -0.65 35.90
C ASN A 84 7.67 -1.10 34.51
N LEU A 85 8.53 -1.70 33.68
CA LEU A 85 8.14 -2.26 32.39
C LEU A 85 7.44 -3.61 32.55
N PRO A 86 6.50 -3.94 31.64
CA PRO A 86 5.78 -5.22 31.65
C PRO A 86 6.72 -6.41 31.47
N CYS A 87 6.33 -7.58 31.98
CA CYS A 87 7.02 -8.84 31.67
C CYS A 87 6.38 -9.54 30.47
N ILE A 88 7.16 -10.34 29.75
CA ILE A 88 6.66 -11.33 28.79
C ILE A 88 6.23 -12.56 29.58
N GLN A 89 4.96 -12.89 29.53
CA GLN A 89 4.41 -14.13 30.08
C GLN A 89 4.52 -15.23 29.04
N THR A 90 5.19 -16.32 29.43
CA THR A 90 5.34 -17.56 28.66
C THR A 90 4.93 -18.75 29.54
N GLY A 91 5.04 -19.97 29.01
CA GLY A 91 4.65 -21.19 29.73
C GLY A 91 3.16 -21.55 29.56
N SER A 92 2.69 -22.51 30.35
CA SER A 92 1.29 -22.96 30.37
C SER A 92 0.45 -22.15 31.36
N GLU A 93 -0.88 -22.32 31.32
CA GLU A 93 -1.76 -21.69 32.32
C GLU A 93 -1.44 -22.16 33.75
N THR A 94 -1.00 -23.41 33.90
CA THR A 94 -0.61 -24.03 35.18
C THR A 94 0.79 -23.66 35.65
N HIS A 95 1.70 -23.30 34.74
CA HIS A 95 3.09 -22.94 35.04
C HIS A 95 3.49 -21.69 34.25
N GLN A 96 3.08 -20.54 34.80
CA GLN A 96 3.31 -19.23 34.19
C GLN A 96 4.73 -18.77 34.46
N VAL A 97 5.45 -18.40 33.40
CA VAL A 97 6.82 -17.89 33.48
C VAL A 97 6.83 -16.42 33.05
N TYR A 98 7.37 -15.54 33.89
CA TYR A 98 7.44 -14.11 33.64
C TYR A 98 8.88 -13.69 33.37
N LEU A 99 9.14 -13.15 32.19
CA LEU A 99 10.46 -12.71 31.76
C LEU A 99 10.49 -11.18 31.61
N PRO A 100 11.31 -10.45 32.38
CA PRO A 100 11.53 -9.03 32.15
C PRO A 100 12.03 -8.75 30.73
N LEU A 101 11.59 -7.66 30.11
CA LEU A 101 12.04 -7.28 28.74
C LEU A 101 13.55 -7.12 28.63
N GLU A 102 14.19 -6.75 29.74
CA GLU A 102 15.61 -6.41 29.84
C GLU A 102 16.52 -7.63 29.71
N VAL A 103 15.98 -8.82 29.99
CA VAL A 103 16.71 -10.09 29.92
C VAL A 103 16.32 -10.90 28.68
N CYS A 104 15.54 -10.32 27.77
CA CYS A 104 15.09 -10.98 26.55
C CYS A 104 15.78 -10.39 25.32
N GLU A 105 16.03 -11.24 24.32
CA GLU A 105 16.55 -10.86 23.01
C GLU A 105 15.65 -11.43 21.91
N THR A 106 15.47 -10.69 20.82
CA THR A 106 14.84 -11.24 19.62
C THR A 106 15.79 -12.22 18.95
N VAL A 107 15.29 -13.39 18.56
CA VAL A 107 16.13 -14.42 17.93
C VAL A 107 16.33 -14.10 16.44
N ALA A 108 17.53 -14.39 15.92
CA ALA A 108 17.84 -14.24 14.50
C ALA A 108 16.97 -15.14 13.62
N GLY A 109 16.76 -14.73 12.36
CA GLY A 109 16.06 -15.55 11.36
C GLY A 109 14.53 -15.59 11.50
N GLN A 110 13.94 -14.77 12.38
CA GLN A 110 12.48 -14.65 12.48
C GLN A 110 11.90 -13.85 11.32
N HIS A 111 11.16 -14.51 10.43
CA HIS A 111 10.54 -13.86 9.26
C HIS A 111 9.45 -12.87 9.66
N CYS A 112 9.50 -11.65 9.11
CA CYS A 112 8.45 -10.66 9.32
C CYS A 112 7.27 -10.96 8.40
N LYS A 113 6.19 -11.50 8.97
CA LYS A 113 4.94 -11.82 8.24
C LYS A 113 3.99 -10.62 8.13
N LYS A 114 4.27 -9.54 8.84
CA LYS A 114 3.43 -8.34 8.83
C LYS A 114 3.65 -7.53 7.57
N LYS A 115 2.61 -6.79 7.18
CA LYS A 115 2.73 -5.84 6.09
C LYS A 115 3.69 -4.72 6.51
N LEU A 116 4.74 -4.53 5.72
CA LEU A 116 5.66 -3.41 5.88
C LEU A 116 4.93 -2.08 5.66
N ASP A 117 5.35 -1.04 6.37
CA ASP A 117 4.83 0.30 6.15
C ASP A 117 5.27 0.87 4.77
N GLU A 118 4.72 2.02 4.37
CA GLU A 118 5.02 2.63 3.06
C GLU A 118 6.53 2.96 2.90
N ASN A 119 7.20 3.38 3.98
CA ASN A 119 8.63 3.73 3.95
C ASN A 119 9.51 2.48 3.88
N GLN A 120 9.22 1.48 4.72
CA GLN A 120 9.88 0.17 4.71
C GLN A 120 9.71 -0.53 3.36
N THR A 121 8.51 -0.49 2.79
CA THR A 121 8.24 -1.04 1.44
C THR A 121 9.05 -0.32 0.38
N SER A 122 9.12 1.02 0.44
CA SER A 122 9.94 1.83 -0.48
C SER A 122 11.42 1.46 -0.40
N GLU A 123 11.98 1.33 0.82
CA GLU A 123 13.36 0.92 1.03
C GLU A 123 13.62 -0.52 0.55
N MET A 124 12.68 -1.44 0.81
CA MET A 124 12.76 -2.81 0.29
C MET A 124 12.80 -2.81 -1.23
N ILE A 125 11.95 -2.04 -1.91
CA ILE A 125 11.96 -1.92 -3.38
C ILE A 125 13.30 -1.35 -3.86
N LYS A 126 13.80 -0.25 -3.26
CA LYS A 126 15.08 0.34 -3.64
C LYS A 126 16.24 -0.64 -3.52
N ARG A 127 16.26 -1.47 -2.47
CA ARG A 127 17.33 -2.44 -2.23
C ARG A 127 17.23 -3.68 -3.13
N THR A 128 16.03 -4.04 -3.58
CA THR A 128 15.78 -5.30 -4.29
C THR A 128 15.56 -5.13 -5.80
N ALA A 129 15.17 -3.94 -6.25
CA ALA A 129 14.99 -3.66 -7.66
C ALA A 129 16.35 -3.64 -8.37
N GLN A 130 16.54 -4.56 -9.30
CA GLN A 130 17.78 -4.70 -10.06
C GLN A 130 17.48 -4.78 -11.57
N PRO A 131 18.35 -4.21 -12.42
CA PRO A 131 18.25 -4.39 -13.86
C PRO A 131 18.38 -5.88 -14.26
N PRO A 132 17.66 -6.35 -15.31
CA PRO A 132 17.65 -7.76 -15.70
C PRO A 132 19.04 -8.36 -15.95
N ALA A 133 19.95 -7.62 -16.58
CA ALA A 133 21.31 -8.08 -16.86
C ALA A 133 22.12 -8.34 -15.57
N LYS A 134 21.97 -7.47 -14.55
CA LYS A 134 22.62 -7.64 -13.25
C LYS A 134 22.06 -8.86 -12.53
N LEU A 135 20.73 -8.96 -12.47
CA LEU A 135 20.03 -10.08 -11.84
C LEU A 135 20.40 -11.43 -12.50
N TYR A 136 20.49 -11.47 -13.83
CA TYR A 136 20.92 -12.67 -14.57
C TYR A 136 22.33 -13.12 -14.16
N ASN A 137 23.28 -12.20 -14.08
CA ASN A 137 24.64 -12.51 -13.67
C ASN A 137 24.72 -12.95 -12.21
N GLU A 138 23.94 -12.33 -11.31
CA GLU A 138 23.86 -12.72 -9.90
C GLU A 138 23.29 -14.14 -9.73
N ILE A 139 22.20 -14.47 -10.45
CA ILE A 139 21.63 -15.83 -10.45
C ILE A 139 22.65 -16.84 -10.96
N ARG A 140 23.32 -16.55 -12.09
CA ARG A 140 24.33 -17.45 -12.68
C ARG A 140 25.51 -17.66 -11.75
N LYS A 141 25.94 -16.64 -11.00
CA LYS A 141 26.97 -16.77 -9.97
C LYS A 141 26.47 -17.64 -8.81
N SER A 142 25.31 -17.31 -8.25
CA SER A 142 24.73 -18.03 -7.10
C SER A 142 24.51 -19.52 -7.37
N VAL A 143 24.06 -19.89 -8.58
CA VAL A 143 23.89 -21.30 -8.98
C VAL A 143 25.24 -22.02 -9.03
N ARG A 144 26.28 -21.39 -9.59
CA ARG A 144 27.63 -21.99 -9.63
C ARG A 144 28.20 -22.20 -8.22
N ASP A 145 28.05 -21.19 -7.36
CA ASP A 145 28.53 -21.25 -5.98
C ASP A 145 27.80 -22.35 -5.20
N LEU A 146 26.46 -22.45 -5.36
CA LEU A 146 25.64 -23.48 -4.73
C LEU A 146 26.02 -24.89 -5.18
N VAL A 147 26.13 -25.13 -6.49
CA VAL A 147 26.50 -26.45 -7.04
C VAL A 147 27.89 -26.86 -6.55
N SER A 148 28.84 -25.92 -6.50
CA SER A 148 30.19 -26.19 -5.99
C SER A 148 30.17 -26.55 -4.50
N SER A 149 29.38 -25.84 -3.69
CA SER A 149 29.26 -26.11 -2.24
C SER A 149 28.56 -27.42 -1.90
N SER A 150 27.72 -27.94 -2.80
CA SER A 150 26.91 -29.15 -2.59
C SER A 150 27.45 -30.37 -3.33
N GLU A 151 28.68 -30.32 -3.85
CA GLU A 151 29.23 -31.34 -4.74
C GLU A 151 29.27 -32.74 -4.12
N GLN A 152 29.63 -32.84 -2.83
CA GLN A 152 29.65 -34.13 -2.13
C GLN A 152 28.27 -34.79 -2.10
N CYS A 153 27.25 -34.06 -1.65
CA CYS A 153 25.88 -34.55 -1.60
C CYS A 153 25.38 -34.92 -3.01
N LEU A 154 25.62 -34.06 -4.01
CA LEU A 154 25.19 -34.35 -5.39
C LEU A 154 25.81 -35.64 -5.94
N ARG A 155 27.09 -35.90 -5.64
CA ARG A 155 27.76 -37.15 -6.04
C ARG A 155 27.17 -38.38 -5.37
N GLU A 156 26.86 -38.33 -4.08
CA GLU A 156 26.26 -39.45 -3.34
C GLU A 156 24.91 -39.88 -3.93
N PHE A 157 24.11 -38.91 -4.40
CA PHE A 157 22.83 -39.17 -5.06
C PHE A 157 22.93 -39.35 -6.58
N GLY A 158 24.13 -39.32 -7.17
CA GLY A 158 24.34 -39.44 -8.61
C GLY A 158 23.74 -38.29 -9.45
N ILE A 159 23.49 -37.13 -8.84
CA ILE A 159 22.87 -35.97 -9.48
C ILE A 159 23.94 -35.10 -10.13
N LYS A 160 23.76 -34.75 -11.41
CA LYS A 160 24.60 -33.80 -12.15
C LYS A 160 23.78 -32.58 -12.56
N ILE A 161 24.22 -31.39 -12.15
CA ILE A 161 23.54 -30.12 -12.44
C ILE A 161 24.37 -29.33 -13.46
N ASN A 162 23.78 -28.98 -14.60
CA ASN A 162 24.36 -28.02 -15.53
C ASN A 162 24.18 -26.60 -14.98
N THR A 163 25.27 -25.85 -14.81
CA THR A 163 25.23 -24.47 -14.29
C THR A 163 25.00 -23.42 -15.38
N ALA A 164 25.01 -23.81 -16.66
CA ALA A 164 24.65 -22.95 -17.76
C ALA A 164 23.13 -22.81 -17.86
N PRO A 165 22.58 -21.58 -18.01
CA PRO A 165 21.15 -21.39 -18.24
C PRO A 165 20.66 -22.10 -19.50
N THR A 166 19.48 -22.71 -19.43
CA THR A 166 18.84 -23.35 -20.59
C THR A 166 18.51 -22.32 -21.67
N MET A 167 19.02 -22.54 -22.87
CA MET A 167 18.75 -21.68 -24.03
C MET A 167 17.42 -22.06 -24.68
N LEU A 168 16.54 -21.08 -24.87
CA LEU A 168 15.24 -21.25 -25.48
C LEU A 168 15.07 -20.27 -26.64
N LYS A 169 14.45 -20.73 -27.74
CA LYS A 169 14.13 -19.87 -28.89
C LYS A 169 12.81 -19.15 -28.62
N GLY A 170 12.90 -17.86 -28.27
CA GLY A 170 11.75 -16.97 -28.17
C GLY A 170 11.31 -16.40 -29.51
N ARG A 171 10.09 -15.83 -29.56
CA ARG A 171 9.58 -15.04 -30.68
C ARG A 171 9.00 -13.74 -30.14
N VAL A 172 9.30 -12.61 -30.78
CA VAL A 172 8.59 -11.35 -30.53
C VAL A 172 7.41 -11.31 -31.49
N LEU A 173 6.19 -11.26 -30.96
CA LEU A 173 5.00 -11.17 -31.79
C LEU A 173 4.86 -9.77 -32.38
N ASP A 174 4.37 -9.70 -33.61
CA ASP A 174 3.95 -8.43 -34.18
C ASP A 174 2.84 -7.83 -33.31
N GLN A 175 3.05 -6.58 -32.94
CA GLN A 175 2.09 -5.79 -32.19
C GLN A 175 0.79 -5.59 -32.99
N PRO A 176 -0.37 -5.62 -32.33
CA PRO A 176 -1.63 -5.34 -32.98
C PRO A 176 -1.73 -3.87 -33.39
N SER A 177 -2.43 -3.62 -34.49
CA SER A 177 -2.83 -2.27 -34.90
C SER A 177 -3.99 -1.77 -34.04
N LEU A 178 -3.92 -0.52 -33.60
CA LEU A 178 -4.98 0.20 -32.90
C LEU A 178 -5.74 1.06 -33.90
N VAL A 179 -7.08 0.99 -33.88
CA VAL A 179 -7.94 1.79 -34.74
C VAL A 179 -8.55 2.93 -33.93
N PHE A 180 -8.45 4.14 -34.47
CA PHE A 180 -8.96 5.39 -33.90
C PHE A 180 -10.06 5.96 -34.80
N GLU A 181 -10.54 7.17 -34.48
CA GLU A 181 -11.52 7.86 -35.31
C GLU A 181 -11.09 7.90 -36.80
N ASN A 182 -12.08 7.87 -37.69
CA ASN A 182 -11.89 7.88 -39.15
C ASN A 182 -11.01 6.73 -39.68
N ASN A 183 -11.02 5.57 -39.01
CA ASN A 183 -10.18 4.42 -39.33
C ASN A 183 -8.67 4.73 -39.34
N SER A 184 -8.24 5.79 -38.64
CA SER A 184 -6.82 6.07 -38.51
C SER A 184 -6.14 4.99 -37.66
N VAL A 185 -5.01 4.47 -38.15
CA VAL A 185 -4.33 3.34 -37.52
C VAL A 185 -3.10 3.81 -36.75
N GLY A 186 -2.95 3.32 -35.52
CA GLY A 186 -1.76 3.48 -34.71
C GLY A 186 -1.11 2.15 -34.43
N LYS A 187 0.20 2.15 -34.36
CA LYS A 187 0.99 0.98 -34.02
C LYS A 187 1.66 1.28 -32.67
N PRO A 188 1.47 0.43 -31.64
CA PRO A 188 2.22 0.55 -30.39
C PRO A 188 3.74 0.64 -30.63
N ARG A 189 4.53 1.01 -29.62
CA ARG A 189 5.99 0.87 -29.65
C ARG A 189 6.43 0.41 -28.29
N ASP A 190 7.23 -0.64 -28.23
CA ASP A 190 7.74 -1.23 -26.98
C ASP A 190 6.63 -1.51 -25.94
N GLY A 191 5.48 -2.02 -26.41
CA GLY A 191 4.32 -2.32 -25.57
C GLY A 191 3.52 -1.09 -25.11
N THR A 192 3.82 0.10 -25.62
CA THR A 192 3.15 1.35 -25.25
C THR A 192 2.44 2.01 -26.44
N TRP A 193 1.44 2.83 -26.16
CA TRP A 193 0.74 3.62 -27.18
C TRP A 193 0.31 4.97 -26.59
N GLU A 194 0.20 5.99 -27.44
CA GLU A 194 -0.19 7.35 -27.03
C GLU A 194 -1.45 7.80 -27.77
N LEU A 195 -2.29 8.55 -27.05
CA LEU A 195 -3.51 9.19 -27.57
C LEU A 195 -3.27 10.62 -28.10
N ARG A 196 -2.03 11.13 -28.02
CA ARG A 196 -1.74 12.51 -28.43
C ARG A 196 -2.01 12.70 -29.91
N GLY A 197 -2.77 13.75 -30.24
CA GLY A 197 -3.17 14.06 -31.61
C GLY A 197 -4.11 13.01 -32.22
N ARG A 198 -4.77 12.17 -31.39
CA ARG A 198 -5.73 11.16 -31.84
C ARG A 198 -7.03 11.29 -31.08
N HIS A 199 -8.14 11.15 -31.78
CA HIS A 199 -9.47 11.05 -31.17
C HIS A 199 -9.84 9.59 -30.88
N PHE A 200 -10.75 9.40 -29.93
CA PHE A 200 -11.32 8.08 -29.66
C PHE A 200 -12.03 7.51 -30.88
N TYR A 201 -11.98 6.18 -31.05
CA TYR A 201 -12.73 5.50 -32.11
C TYR A 201 -14.23 5.85 -32.12
N LYS A 202 -14.81 5.96 -30.91
CA LYS A 202 -16.17 6.47 -30.68
C LYS A 202 -16.14 7.47 -29.53
N PRO A 203 -16.01 8.79 -29.81
CA PRO A 203 -16.00 9.78 -28.75
C PRO A 203 -17.39 9.89 -28.10
N ALA A 204 -17.42 9.98 -26.77
CA ALA A 204 -18.66 10.21 -26.04
C ALA A 204 -18.95 11.71 -25.90
N THR A 205 -20.23 12.03 -25.72
CA THR A 205 -20.68 13.36 -25.32
C THR A 205 -21.06 13.32 -23.84
N LEU A 206 -20.62 14.31 -23.06
CA LEU A 206 -20.97 14.48 -21.66
C LEU A 206 -21.58 15.87 -21.48
N THR A 207 -22.90 15.92 -21.28
CA THR A 207 -23.67 17.17 -21.22
C THR A 207 -24.21 17.48 -19.83
N ARG A 208 -24.51 16.44 -19.04
CA ARG A 208 -25.20 16.54 -17.75
C ARG A 208 -24.36 15.88 -16.69
N TRP A 209 -23.45 16.64 -16.09
CA TRP A 209 -22.59 16.15 -15.03
C TRP A 209 -22.38 17.20 -13.95
N THR A 210 -22.06 16.78 -12.73
CA THR A 210 -21.74 17.68 -11.62
C THR A 210 -20.36 17.40 -11.06
N LEU A 211 -19.79 18.38 -10.38
CA LEU A 211 -18.56 18.24 -9.61
C LEU A 211 -18.88 18.35 -8.12
N LEU A 212 -18.65 17.27 -7.37
CA LEU A 212 -18.79 17.22 -5.92
C LEU A 212 -17.42 17.27 -5.27
N ASN A 213 -17.13 18.33 -4.53
CA ASN A 213 -15.90 18.45 -3.75
C ASN A 213 -16.14 18.08 -2.29
N LEU A 214 -15.49 17.01 -1.83
CA LEU A 214 -15.49 16.57 -0.44
C LEU A 214 -14.20 16.93 0.30
N SER A 215 -13.22 17.52 -0.41
CA SER A 215 -11.96 17.97 0.19
C SER A 215 -12.01 19.45 0.55
N ARG A 216 -11.63 19.76 1.80
CA ARG A 216 -11.40 21.15 2.24
C ARG A 216 -10.15 21.78 1.64
N PHE A 217 -9.24 20.98 1.05
CA PHE A 217 -7.97 21.45 0.52
C PHE A 217 -8.06 21.91 -0.94
N ALA A 218 -9.02 21.38 -1.70
CA ALA A 218 -9.29 21.81 -3.06
C ALA A 218 -10.19 23.04 -3.05
N GLN A 219 -9.58 24.21 -3.24
CA GLN A 219 -10.30 25.50 -3.32
C GLN A 219 -10.93 25.72 -4.70
N ARG A 220 -11.81 26.72 -4.81
CA ARG A 220 -12.58 27.00 -6.03
C ARG A 220 -11.70 27.12 -7.28
N ASP A 221 -10.61 27.87 -7.21
CA ASP A 221 -9.68 28.02 -8.34
C ASP A 221 -9.10 26.69 -8.82
N SER A 222 -8.81 25.77 -7.88
CA SER A 222 -8.30 24.43 -8.23
C SER A 222 -9.37 23.58 -8.91
N LEU A 223 -10.63 23.71 -8.49
CA LEU A 223 -11.77 23.03 -9.10
C LEU A 223 -12.06 23.60 -10.51
N ASP A 224 -12.04 24.91 -10.67
CA ASP A 224 -12.23 25.56 -11.97
C ASP A 224 -11.13 25.16 -12.95
N ASN A 225 -9.88 25.07 -12.48
CA ASN A 225 -8.76 24.56 -13.27
C ASN A 225 -8.93 23.09 -13.68
N LEU A 226 -9.43 22.24 -12.78
CA LEU A 226 -9.78 20.86 -13.10
C LEU A 226 -10.84 20.78 -14.19
N VAL A 227 -11.92 21.56 -14.07
CA VAL A 227 -13.01 21.59 -15.07
C VAL A 227 -12.47 22.04 -16.44
N LYS A 228 -11.72 23.14 -16.48
CA LYS A 228 -11.08 23.64 -17.72
C LYS A 228 -10.18 22.58 -18.35
N MET A 229 -9.33 21.93 -17.54
CA MET A 229 -8.44 20.89 -18.02
C MET A 229 -9.21 19.67 -18.52
N PHE A 230 -10.24 19.23 -17.80
CA PHE A 230 -11.06 18.08 -18.15
C PHE A 230 -11.79 18.28 -19.48
N ILE A 231 -12.44 19.43 -19.66
CA ILE A 231 -13.12 19.80 -20.92
C ILE A 231 -12.12 19.87 -22.07
N ARG A 232 -10.99 20.57 -21.89
CA ARG A 232 -9.97 20.71 -22.93
C ARG A 232 -9.41 19.36 -23.37
N VAL A 233 -8.99 18.52 -22.42
CA VAL A 233 -8.43 17.20 -22.74
C VAL A 233 -9.49 16.30 -23.36
N GLY A 234 -10.75 16.39 -22.92
CA GLY A 234 -11.86 15.69 -23.59
C GLY A 234 -11.98 16.09 -25.06
N GLN A 235 -11.96 17.38 -25.36
CA GLN A 235 -12.01 17.92 -26.73
C GLN A 235 -10.81 17.48 -27.57
N GLU A 236 -9.60 17.51 -27.01
CA GLU A 236 -8.37 17.00 -27.67
C GLU A 236 -8.47 15.51 -28.03
N LEU A 237 -9.34 14.76 -27.36
CA LEU A 237 -9.62 13.34 -27.60
C LEU A 237 -10.92 13.10 -28.41
N GLY A 238 -11.53 14.16 -28.93
CA GLY A 238 -12.75 14.14 -29.74
C GLY A 238 -14.06 14.11 -28.93
N MET A 239 -14.01 14.09 -27.60
CA MET A 239 -15.20 14.12 -26.76
C MET A 239 -15.82 15.51 -26.71
N ARG A 240 -17.16 15.58 -26.69
CA ARG A 240 -17.89 16.83 -26.43
C ARG A 240 -18.28 16.89 -24.96
N ILE A 241 -17.54 17.64 -24.16
CA ILE A 241 -17.80 17.82 -22.73
C ILE A 241 -18.31 19.25 -22.48
N GLN A 242 -19.51 19.38 -21.94
CA GLN A 242 -20.09 20.65 -21.53
C GLN A 242 -19.59 21.08 -20.15
N GLN A 243 -19.87 22.34 -19.75
CA GLN A 243 -19.67 22.77 -18.38
C GLN A 243 -20.48 21.92 -17.40
N PRO A 244 -19.98 21.67 -16.18
CA PRO A 244 -20.76 20.98 -15.17
C PRO A 244 -22.00 21.81 -14.82
N LEU A 245 -23.10 21.11 -14.57
CA LEU A 245 -24.38 21.73 -14.20
C LEU A 245 -24.33 22.37 -12.82
N ASP A 246 -23.51 21.81 -11.94
CA ASP A 246 -23.26 22.35 -10.61
C ASP A 246 -21.88 21.93 -10.09
N MET A 247 -21.33 22.75 -9.20
CA MET A 247 -20.08 22.52 -8.49
C MET A 247 -20.30 22.75 -7.00
N THR A 248 -20.58 21.67 -6.27
CA THR A 248 -20.89 21.72 -4.84
C THR A 248 -19.69 21.32 -3.99
N THR A 249 -19.50 22.00 -2.86
CA THR A 249 -18.52 21.63 -1.83
C THR A 249 -19.24 21.27 -0.54
N THR A 250 -19.03 20.05 -0.06
CA THR A 250 -19.72 19.51 1.12
C THR A 250 -18.73 18.83 2.06
N ASN A 251 -18.97 18.96 3.37
CA ASN A 251 -18.17 18.25 4.37
C ASN A 251 -18.77 16.86 4.66
N ALA A 252 -18.06 15.82 4.21
CA ALA A 252 -18.45 14.42 4.41
C ALA A 252 -18.59 13.99 5.89
N ASN A 253 -18.04 14.76 6.84
CA ASN A 253 -18.16 14.46 8.27
C ASN A 253 -19.48 14.96 8.88
N ARG A 254 -20.20 15.88 8.22
CA ARG A 254 -21.43 16.47 8.74
C ARG A 254 -22.70 15.81 8.22
N THR A 255 -22.62 15.23 7.02
CA THR A 255 -23.78 14.64 6.34
C THR A 255 -23.43 13.23 5.90
N PRO A 256 -24.32 12.23 6.12
CA PRO A 256 -24.10 10.88 5.62
C PRO A 256 -23.86 10.86 4.11
N MET A 257 -22.87 10.09 3.66
CA MET A 257 -22.45 10.04 2.26
C MET A 257 -23.60 9.72 1.30
N ARG A 258 -24.51 8.85 1.74
CA ARG A 258 -25.72 8.48 0.98
C ARG A 258 -26.60 9.68 0.66
N ASN A 259 -26.81 10.56 1.63
CA ASN A 259 -27.65 11.75 1.43
C ASN A 259 -26.97 12.73 0.49
N ILE A 260 -25.66 12.92 0.61
CA ILE A 260 -24.88 13.77 -0.30
C ILE A 260 -25.04 13.30 -1.75
N LEU A 261 -24.88 12.00 -2.01
CA LEU A 261 -24.99 11.46 -3.36
C LEU A 261 -26.43 11.46 -3.90
N LEU A 262 -27.43 11.28 -3.03
CA LEU A 262 -28.84 11.42 -3.42
C LEU A 262 -29.20 12.87 -3.76
N GLU A 263 -28.65 13.84 -3.02
CA GLU A 263 -28.79 15.26 -3.33
C GLU A 263 -28.18 15.56 -4.70
N GLU A 264 -26.98 15.07 -5.01
CA GLU A 264 -26.39 15.20 -6.34
C GLU A 264 -27.28 14.62 -7.44
N GLN A 265 -27.83 13.43 -7.26
CA GLN A 265 -28.73 12.81 -8.24
C GLN A 265 -30.01 13.64 -8.44
N ARG A 266 -30.53 14.29 -7.40
CA ARG A 266 -31.76 15.09 -7.44
C ARG A 266 -31.57 16.46 -8.09
N LYS A 267 -30.35 16.99 -8.15
CA LYS A 267 -30.08 18.29 -8.77
C LYS A 267 -30.47 18.33 -10.24
N THR A 268 -30.48 17.19 -10.91
CA THR A 268 -30.80 17.16 -12.33
C THR A 268 -31.40 15.83 -12.75
N ALA A 269 -32.57 15.86 -13.38
CA ALA A 269 -33.14 14.70 -14.06
C ALA A 269 -32.14 14.15 -15.09
N SER A 270 -31.84 12.85 -15.13
CA SER A 270 -30.85 12.26 -16.06
C SER A 270 -29.41 12.77 -15.93
N LEU A 271 -28.88 12.82 -14.70
CA LEU A 271 -27.45 13.04 -14.45
C LEU A 271 -26.61 11.89 -15.03
N GLU A 272 -25.68 12.20 -15.93
CA GLU A 272 -24.86 11.21 -16.65
C GLU A 272 -23.63 10.77 -15.83
N MET A 273 -23.05 11.69 -15.05
CA MET A 273 -21.86 11.43 -14.24
C MET A 273 -21.71 12.44 -13.10
N VAL A 274 -21.09 12.02 -12.00
CA VAL A 274 -20.57 12.91 -10.95
C VAL A 274 -19.07 12.73 -10.82
N ILE A 275 -18.32 13.81 -10.94
CA ILE A 275 -16.89 13.83 -10.61
C ILE A 275 -16.74 14.21 -9.14
N ILE A 276 -16.06 13.37 -8.35
CA ILE A 276 -15.95 13.54 -6.90
C ILE A 276 -14.50 13.81 -6.51
N VAL A 277 -14.21 14.97 -5.91
CA VAL A 277 -12.88 15.31 -5.38
C VAL A 277 -12.77 14.85 -3.93
N LEU A 278 -11.78 13.98 -3.63
CA LEU A 278 -11.62 13.31 -2.34
C LEU A 278 -10.29 13.67 -1.66
N ALA A 279 -10.33 13.86 -0.35
CA ALA A 279 -9.13 13.85 0.48
C ALA A 279 -8.71 12.40 0.81
N LYS A 280 -7.42 12.16 1.08
CA LYS A 280 -6.84 10.81 1.33
C LYS A 280 -7.54 10.04 2.47
N ASN A 281 -8.15 10.74 3.42
CA ASN A 281 -8.81 10.17 4.60
C ASN A 281 -10.30 9.82 4.39
N ILE A 282 -10.89 10.13 3.22
CA ILE A 282 -12.29 9.82 2.95
C ILE A 282 -12.42 8.36 2.48
N ASN A 283 -13.44 7.65 2.96
CA ASN A 283 -13.69 6.26 2.61
C ASN A 283 -14.22 6.11 1.17
N TYR A 284 -13.30 5.87 0.22
CA TYR A 284 -13.62 5.65 -1.19
C TYR A 284 -14.50 4.41 -1.41
N ALA A 285 -14.29 3.33 -0.66
CA ALA A 285 -15.06 2.09 -0.81
C ALA A 285 -16.54 2.32 -0.50
N GLN A 286 -16.84 3.08 0.57
CA GLN A 286 -18.20 3.46 0.92
C GLN A 286 -18.86 4.31 -0.17
N ILE A 287 -18.13 5.29 -0.74
CA ILE A 287 -18.65 6.14 -1.82
C ILE A 287 -19.01 5.28 -3.04
N LYS A 288 -18.11 4.38 -3.45
CA LYS A 288 -18.33 3.52 -4.61
C LYS A 288 -19.45 2.53 -4.41
N GLN A 289 -19.53 1.90 -3.24
CA GLN A 289 -20.62 1.02 -2.88
C GLN A 289 -21.96 1.75 -3.01
N ILE A 290 -22.14 2.86 -2.31
CA ILE A 290 -23.41 3.60 -2.33
C ILE A 290 -23.76 4.07 -3.76
N ALA A 291 -22.80 4.68 -4.47
CA ALA A 291 -23.03 5.20 -5.81
C ALA A 291 -23.44 4.10 -6.80
N GLU A 292 -22.72 2.97 -6.81
CA GLU A 292 -22.89 1.94 -7.84
C GLU A 292 -23.96 0.91 -7.49
N THR A 293 -24.16 0.56 -6.20
CA THR A 293 -25.09 -0.50 -5.80
C THR A 293 -26.42 0.00 -5.27
N GLU A 294 -26.46 1.16 -4.60
CA GLU A 294 -27.70 1.66 -3.99
C GLU A 294 -28.40 2.71 -4.85
N ILE A 295 -27.63 3.65 -5.44
CA ILE A 295 -28.19 4.83 -6.13
C ILE A 295 -28.19 4.65 -7.66
N GLY A 296 -27.26 3.86 -8.21
CA GLY A 296 -27.09 3.70 -9.66
C GLY A 296 -26.46 4.91 -10.34
N LEU A 297 -25.57 5.62 -9.65
CA LEU A 297 -24.89 6.83 -10.10
C LEU A 297 -23.50 6.50 -10.67
N ARG A 298 -23.22 6.95 -11.90
CA ARG A 298 -21.86 6.88 -12.46
C ARG A 298 -20.96 7.92 -11.77
N ALA A 299 -20.05 7.47 -10.92
CA ALA A 299 -19.16 8.33 -10.17
C ALA A 299 -17.69 8.14 -10.58
N GLN A 300 -16.98 9.23 -10.84
CA GLN A 300 -15.53 9.24 -11.07
C GLN A 300 -14.83 10.04 -9.98
N SER A 301 -14.01 9.38 -9.16
CA SER A 301 -13.30 10.07 -8.07
C SER A 301 -11.90 10.53 -8.48
N VAL A 302 -11.46 11.66 -7.92
CA VAL A 302 -10.12 12.24 -8.10
C VAL A 302 -9.58 12.68 -6.74
N ILE A 303 -8.32 12.32 -6.45
CA ILE A 303 -7.67 12.75 -5.20
C ILE A 303 -7.32 14.24 -5.30
N ASP A 304 -7.64 15.00 -4.25
CA ASP A 304 -7.40 16.44 -4.14
C ASP A 304 -5.96 16.87 -4.44
N ASN A 305 -4.96 16.10 -4.01
CA ASN A 305 -3.56 16.34 -4.32
C ASN A 305 -3.28 16.35 -5.84
N ASN A 306 -3.97 15.52 -6.62
CA ASN A 306 -3.84 15.54 -8.08
C ASN A 306 -4.51 16.78 -8.67
N VAL A 307 -5.66 17.19 -8.11
CA VAL A 307 -6.35 18.42 -8.52
C VAL A 307 -5.45 19.63 -8.30
N ILE A 308 -4.93 19.79 -7.08
CA ILE A 308 -4.13 20.95 -6.67
C ILE A 308 -2.78 20.99 -7.42
N LYS A 309 -2.09 19.84 -7.55
CA LYS A 309 -0.73 19.82 -8.11
C LYS A 309 -0.67 19.70 -9.63
N LYS A 310 -1.58 18.95 -10.25
CA LYS A 310 -1.48 18.60 -11.68
C LYS A 310 -2.45 19.38 -12.57
N CYS A 311 -3.53 19.93 -12.02
CA CYS A 311 -4.46 20.74 -12.80
C CYS A 311 -4.09 22.23 -12.78
N ASN A 312 -3.07 22.63 -11.99
CA ASN A 312 -2.65 24.02 -11.90
C ASN A 312 -1.71 24.37 -13.08
N PRO A 313 -1.99 25.43 -13.86
CA PRO A 313 -1.14 25.86 -14.99
C PRO A 313 0.28 26.27 -14.58
N ARG A 314 0.53 26.55 -13.29
CA ARG A 314 1.89 26.83 -12.77
C ARG A 314 2.73 25.57 -12.52
N SER A 315 2.16 24.38 -12.63
CA SER A 315 2.90 23.12 -12.52
C SER A 315 3.68 22.85 -13.82
N SER A 316 4.92 22.37 -13.72
CA SER A 316 5.81 22.23 -14.87
C SER A 316 5.19 21.38 -15.99
N PRO A 317 5.45 21.68 -17.28
CA PRO A 317 4.85 20.97 -18.42
C PRO A 317 5.06 19.45 -18.40
N THR A 318 6.11 19.00 -17.71
CA THR A 318 6.48 17.59 -17.53
C THR A 318 5.51 16.81 -16.63
N SER A 319 4.84 17.48 -15.68
CA SER A 319 3.88 16.86 -14.77
C SER A 319 2.51 16.62 -15.40
N ALA A 320 2.07 17.55 -16.28
CA ALA A 320 0.88 17.39 -17.12
C ALA A 320 1.10 16.39 -18.28
N ARG A 321 2.34 16.22 -18.75
CA ARG A 321 2.70 15.31 -19.86
C ARG A 321 2.51 13.82 -19.56
N ARG A 322 2.57 13.39 -18.29
CA ARG A 322 2.32 11.98 -17.88
C ARG A 322 0.89 11.70 -17.47
N SER A 323 0.03 12.72 -17.46
CA SER A 323 -1.37 12.61 -17.09
C SER A 323 -2.27 12.75 -18.32
N THR A 324 -2.11 11.87 -19.32
CA THR A 324 -3.31 11.35 -19.97
C THR A 324 -4.02 10.56 -18.89
N PRO A 325 -5.12 11.06 -18.32
CA PRO A 325 -5.66 10.40 -17.17
C PRO A 325 -6.30 9.10 -17.62
N SER A 326 -6.11 8.05 -16.84
CA SER A 326 -6.74 6.74 -17.05
C SER A 326 -8.28 6.78 -17.00
N TRP A 327 -8.90 7.95 -16.74
CA TRP A 327 -10.35 8.14 -16.78
C TRP A 327 -10.94 8.16 -18.20
N ALA A 328 -10.11 8.24 -19.24
CA ALA A 328 -10.57 8.28 -20.62
C ALA A 328 -10.79 6.88 -21.23
N ALA A 329 -10.55 5.81 -20.46
CA ALA A 329 -11.00 4.46 -20.81
C ALA A 329 -12.30 4.17 -20.05
N PRO A 330 -13.48 4.18 -20.71
CA PRO A 330 -14.61 3.47 -20.14
C PRO A 330 -14.20 2.01 -19.90
N THR A 331 -14.52 1.50 -18.71
CA THR A 331 -14.42 0.08 -18.37
C THR A 331 -15.03 -0.79 -19.49
N PRO A 332 -14.51 -2.00 -19.74
CA PRO A 332 -14.59 -2.72 -21.00
C PRO A 332 -16.01 -3.26 -21.29
N ALA A 333 -16.93 -2.40 -21.70
CA ALA A 333 -18.24 -2.78 -22.22
C ALA A 333 -18.25 -2.98 -23.75
N CYS A 334 -17.13 -2.70 -24.43
CA CYS A 334 -16.98 -2.83 -25.89
C CYS A 334 -16.02 -3.96 -26.30
N TRP A 335 -16.11 -5.12 -25.64
CA TRP A 335 -15.61 -6.36 -26.23
C TRP A 335 -16.82 -7.18 -26.67
N PRO A 336 -16.92 -7.61 -27.95
CA PRO A 336 -17.93 -8.58 -28.32
C PRO A 336 -17.74 -9.83 -27.45
N ARG A 337 -18.83 -10.32 -26.84
CA ARG A 337 -18.87 -11.67 -26.26
C ARG A 337 -18.27 -12.61 -27.32
N LYS A 338 -17.23 -13.36 -26.96
CA LYS A 338 -16.83 -14.53 -27.74
C LYS A 338 -18.10 -15.37 -27.93
N SER A 339 -18.61 -15.43 -29.16
CA SER A 339 -19.52 -16.47 -29.56
C SER A 339 -18.78 -17.79 -29.28
N ARG A 340 -19.32 -18.59 -28.36
CA ARG A 340 -19.04 -20.02 -28.35
C ARG A 340 -19.64 -20.56 -29.64
N THR A 341 -18.82 -20.72 -30.67
CA THR A 341 -19.12 -21.64 -31.74
C THR A 341 -19.01 -23.03 -31.14
N SER A 342 -20.16 -23.69 -31.01
CA SER A 342 -20.25 -25.14 -30.84
C SER A 342 -19.60 -25.80 -32.05
N SER A 343 -18.57 -26.60 -31.80
CA SER A 343 -18.11 -27.67 -32.69
C SER A 343 -17.68 -28.82 -31.82
#